data_AF-A0A973AQZ8-F1
#
_entry.id   AF-A0A973AQZ8-F1
#
_cell.length_a   1.000
_cell.length_b   1.000
_cell.length_c   1.000
_cell.angle_alpha   90.00
_cell.angle_beta   90.00
_cell.angle_gamma   90.00
#
_symmetry.space_group_name_H-M   'P 1'
#
loop_
_entity.id
_entity.type
_entity.pdbx_description
1 polymer ?
#
loop_
_entity_poly.entity_id
_entity_poly.type
_entity_poly.pdbx_seq_one_letter_code
_entity_poly.pdbx_strand_id
1 'polypeptide(L)'
;MSDRIGVMREGRLLQVGAPRELYEKPVSVEVARFIGAANLLPGRVSSRGIVEVAGEKFTAPDNAPLGDGMVVIRPERIRIGVGSHNATINRVTFAGSSLRVGLTVGDSILVAEVPNDETTANLVEGQKTMIDVLPDAVRVLPLS
;
A
#
# COMPACT_ATOMS: atom_id res chain seq x y z
N MET A 1 -10.67 3.92 27.42
CA MET A 1 -9.62 3.10 26.76
C MET A 1 -9.24 3.90 25.53
N SER A 2 -7.98 4.32 25.34
CA SER A 2 -7.61 5.47 24.48
C SER A 2 -8.40 5.55 23.16
N ASP A 3 -9.39 6.45 23.12
CA ASP A 3 -10.36 6.52 22.03
C ASP A 3 -9.79 7.18 20.76
N ARG A 4 -8.63 7.85 20.89
CA ARG A 4 -7.95 8.58 19.81
C ARG A 4 -6.43 8.64 20.07
N ILE A 5 -5.66 8.68 18.99
CA ILE A 5 -4.21 8.91 18.98
C ILE A 5 -3.94 10.18 18.17
N GLY A 6 -2.98 11.00 18.61
CA GLY A 6 -2.47 12.13 17.85
C GLY A 6 -1.15 11.80 17.16
N VAL A 7 -1.06 12.04 15.85
CA VAL A 7 0.20 12.04 15.10
C VAL A 7 0.76 13.45 15.11
N MET A 8 2.01 13.59 15.54
CA MET A 8 2.70 14.88 15.63
C MET A 8 4.04 14.83 14.90
N ARG A 9 4.44 15.95 14.30
CA ARG A 9 5.76 16.16 13.70
C ARG A 9 6.23 17.57 14.01
N GLU A 10 7.48 17.71 14.47
CA GLU A 10 8.10 19.03 14.75
C GLU A 10 7.24 19.91 15.67
N GLY A 11 6.64 19.31 16.70
CA GLY A 11 5.76 20.01 17.65
C GLY A 11 4.38 20.40 17.11
N ARG A 12 4.06 20.08 15.85
CA ARG A 12 2.75 20.32 15.23
C ARG A 12 1.91 19.04 15.21
N LEU A 13 0.65 19.18 15.59
CA LEU A 13 -0.35 18.11 15.49
C LEU A 13 -0.80 17.97 14.04
N LEU A 14 -0.60 16.79 13.45
CA LEU A 14 -0.93 16.50 12.05
C LEU A 14 -2.34 15.90 11.92
N GLN A 15 -2.68 14.90 12.74
CA GLN A 15 -3.99 14.25 12.72
C GLN A 15 -4.31 13.64 14.09
N VAL A 16 -5.57 13.69 14.51
CA VAL A 16 -6.07 12.99 15.72
C VAL A 16 -7.28 12.14 15.37
N GLY A 17 -7.21 10.85 15.62
CA GLY A 17 -8.29 9.92 15.28
C GLY A 17 -8.10 8.56 15.93
N ALA A 18 -9.05 7.65 15.73
CA ALA A 18 -8.86 6.27 16.16
C ALA A 18 -7.68 5.65 15.38
N PRO A 19 -6.93 4.66 15.94
CA PRO A 19 -5.80 4.05 15.24
C PRO A 19 -6.15 3.55 13.84
N ARG A 20 -7.33 2.93 13.72
CA ARG A 20 -7.87 2.46 12.44
C ARG A 20 -8.13 3.60 11.47
N GLU A 21 -8.65 4.73 11.93
CA GLU A 21 -8.91 5.89 11.06
C GLU A 21 -7.61 6.50 10.54
N LEU A 22 -6.60 6.66 11.41
CA LEU A 22 -5.28 7.17 11.02
C LEU A 22 -4.60 6.26 9.99
N TYR A 23 -4.79 4.94 10.13
CA TYR A 23 -4.31 3.95 9.17
C TYR A 23 -5.12 3.97 7.87
N GLU A 24 -6.45 4.06 7.96
CA GLU A 24 -7.32 3.90 6.80
C GLU A 24 -7.44 5.17 5.94
N LYS A 25 -7.35 6.32 6.60
CA LYS A 25 -7.59 7.66 6.04
C LYS A 25 -6.54 8.64 6.57
N PRO A 26 -5.24 8.40 6.31
CA PRO A 26 -4.22 9.39 6.62
C PRO A 26 -4.49 10.66 5.81
N VAL A 27 -4.36 11.83 6.42
CA VAL A 27 -4.59 13.12 5.74
C VAL A 27 -3.35 13.63 4.99
N SER A 28 -2.17 13.09 5.29
CA SER A 28 -0.91 13.48 4.66
C SER A 28 0.08 12.31 4.59
N VAL A 29 1.12 12.48 3.76
CA VAL A 29 2.18 11.48 3.60
C VAL A 29 2.92 11.24 4.91
N GLU A 30 3.13 12.28 5.71
CA GLU A 30 3.74 12.16 7.04
C GLU A 30 2.92 11.28 7.96
N VAL A 31 1.59 11.45 7.97
CA VAL A 31 0.71 10.61 8.78
C VAL A 31 0.75 9.16 8.30
N ALA A 32 0.69 8.93 6.99
CA ALA A 32 0.80 7.60 6.41
C ALA A 32 2.14 6.92 6.76
N ARG A 33 3.25 7.67 6.69
CA ARG A 33 4.59 7.17 7.10
C ARG A 33 4.66 6.85 8.59
N PHE A 34 4.05 7.69 9.43
CA PHE A 34 4.09 7.53 10.88
C PHE A 34 3.33 6.30 11.36
N ILE A 35 2.11 6.07 10.86
CA ILE A 35 1.31 4.91 11.26
C ILE A 35 1.94 3.60 10.77
N GLY A 36 2.73 3.66 9.68
CA GLY A 36 3.56 2.57 9.21
C GLY A 36 2.82 1.53 8.38
N ALA A 37 3.60 0.64 7.76
CA ALA A 37 3.14 -0.48 6.94
C ALA A 37 2.29 -0.09 5.71
N ALA A 38 2.78 0.85 4.89
CA ALA A 38 2.22 1.13 3.58
C ALA A 38 3.31 1.25 2.52
N ASN A 39 3.01 0.80 1.30
CA ASN A 39 3.78 1.16 0.12
C ASN A 39 3.46 2.61 -0.22
N LEU A 40 4.48 3.46 -0.24
CA LEU A 40 4.36 4.88 -0.55
C LEU A 40 5.15 5.17 -1.81
N LEU A 41 4.43 5.40 -2.91
CA LEU A 41 5.02 5.54 -4.24
C LEU A 41 4.53 6.82 -4.89
N PRO A 42 5.39 7.59 -5.56
CA PRO A 42 4.94 8.66 -6.42
C PRO A 42 4.06 8.07 -7.53
N GLY A 43 2.94 8.72 -7.82
CA GLY A 43 2.04 8.31 -8.89
C GLY A 43 1.19 9.45 -9.40
N ARG A 44 0.46 9.20 -10.47
CA ARG A 44 -0.38 10.18 -11.13
C ARG A 44 -1.76 9.63 -11.42
N VAL A 45 -2.79 10.32 -10.96
CA VAL A 45 -4.18 10.01 -11.31
C VAL A 45 -4.45 10.64 -12.68
N SER A 46 -4.35 9.83 -13.73
CA SER A 46 -4.53 10.27 -15.12
C SER A 46 -6.00 10.42 -15.51
N SER A 47 -6.89 9.67 -14.85
CA SER A 47 -8.34 9.74 -15.03
C SER A 47 -9.06 9.19 -13.80
N ARG A 48 -10.39 9.40 -13.73
CA ARG A 48 -11.21 8.91 -12.63
C ARG A 48 -11.03 7.39 -12.46
N GLY A 49 -10.72 6.96 -11.24
CA GLY A 49 -10.59 5.56 -10.88
C GLY A 49 -9.30 4.87 -11.32
N ILE A 50 -8.35 5.60 -11.93
CA ILE A 50 -7.09 5.02 -12.42
C ILE A 50 -5.91 5.85 -11.92
N VAL A 51 -4.93 5.18 -11.32
CA VAL A 51 -3.65 5.77 -10.94
C VAL A 51 -2.50 5.03 -11.60
N GLU A 52 -1.56 5.79 -12.15
CA GLU A 52 -0.32 5.29 -12.73
C GLU A 52 0.78 5.37 -11.67
N VAL A 53 1.39 4.23 -11.36
CA VAL A 53 2.46 4.08 -10.37
C VAL A 53 3.50 3.13 -10.96
N ALA A 54 4.77 3.54 -10.98
CA ALA A 54 5.87 2.67 -11.43
C ALA A 54 5.71 2.09 -12.85
N GLY A 55 5.06 2.84 -13.75
CA GLY A 55 4.75 2.39 -15.11
C GLY A 55 3.53 1.47 -15.22
N GLU A 56 2.90 1.13 -14.10
CA GLU A 56 1.72 0.26 -14.01
C GLU A 56 0.45 1.05 -13.68
N LYS A 57 -0.70 0.55 -14.13
CA LYS A 57 -2.02 1.17 -13.88
C LYS A 57 -2.79 0.41 -12.84
N PHE A 58 -3.01 1.01 -11.68
CA PHE A 58 -3.84 0.44 -10.62
C PHE A 58 -5.20 1.13 -10.55
N THR A 59 -6.20 0.43 -10.00
CA THR A 59 -7.47 1.07 -9.67
C THR A 59 -7.29 2.00 -8.48
N ALA A 60 -7.82 3.21 -8.60
CA ALA A 60 -7.87 4.21 -7.54
C ALA A 60 -9.32 4.47 -7.12
N PRO A 61 -9.54 5.09 -5.94
CA PRO A 61 -10.86 5.61 -5.59
C PRO A 61 -11.37 6.61 -6.63
N ASP A 62 -12.67 6.56 -6.92
CA ASP A 62 -13.36 7.46 -7.86
C ASP A 62 -13.20 8.95 -7.54
N ASN A 63 -12.99 9.28 -6.27
CA ASN A 63 -12.84 10.64 -5.79
C ASN A 63 -11.37 11.04 -5.57
N ALA A 64 -10.41 10.24 -6.05
CA ALA A 64 -9.01 10.62 -6.00
C ALA A 64 -8.77 11.90 -6.82
N PRO A 65 -8.01 12.89 -6.29
CA PRO A 65 -7.73 14.11 -7.02
C PRO A 65 -6.89 13.80 -8.26
N LEU A 66 -7.23 14.45 -9.39
CA LEU A 66 -6.45 14.32 -10.63
C LEU A 66 -5.07 14.96 -10.48
N GLY A 67 -4.08 14.39 -11.16
CA GLY A 67 -2.70 14.89 -11.15
C GLY A 67 -1.75 14.06 -10.29
N ASP A 68 -0.60 14.66 -9.97
CA ASP A 68 0.47 13.98 -9.25
C ASP A 68 0.17 13.90 -7.75
N GLY A 69 0.57 12.78 -7.14
CA GLY A 69 0.32 12.50 -5.74
C GLY A 69 1.22 11.42 -5.19
N MET A 70 1.15 11.22 -3.88
CA MET A 70 1.71 10.06 -3.22
C MET A 70 0.65 8.98 -3.10
N VAL A 71 0.90 7.83 -3.73
CA VAL A 71 0.02 6.68 -3.68
C VAL A 71 0.40 5.82 -2.49
N VAL A 72 -0.59 5.56 -1.65
CA VAL A 72 -0.53 4.66 -0.52
C VAL A 72 -1.19 3.35 -0.94
N ILE A 73 -0.44 2.25 -0.96
CA ILE A 73 -0.98 0.90 -1.17
C ILE A 73 -0.73 0.09 0.09
N ARG A 74 -1.79 -0.40 0.72
CA ARG A 74 -1.67 -1.21 1.92
C ARG A 74 -1.19 -2.64 1.60
N PRO A 75 -0.12 -3.13 2.25
CA PRO A 75 0.46 -4.45 1.98
C PRO A 75 -0.54 -5.59 2.10
N GLU A 76 -1.43 -5.54 3.10
CA GLU A 76 -2.46 -6.54 3.36
C GLU A 76 -3.62 -6.54 2.37
N ARG A 77 -3.61 -5.57 1.44
CA ARG A 77 -4.59 -5.46 0.36
C ARG A 77 -4.00 -5.77 -1.02
N ILE A 78 -2.81 -6.36 -1.05
CA ILE A 78 -2.20 -6.95 -2.24
C ILE A 78 -2.40 -8.47 -2.17
N ARG A 79 -3.02 -9.04 -3.20
CA ARG A 79 -3.17 -10.49 -3.34
C ARG A 79 -2.10 -11.03 -4.28
N ILE A 80 -1.54 -12.18 -3.93
CA ILE A 80 -0.51 -12.86 -4.71
C ILE A 80 -1.10 -14.10 -5.38
N GLY A 81 -0.70 -14.39 -6.61
CA GLY A 81 -1.15 -15.55 -7.40
C GLY A 81 -2.42 -15.28 -8.23
N VAL A 82 -2.97 -14.07 -8.18
CA VAL A 82 -4.18 -13.65 -8.89
C VAL A 82 -4.01 -12.23 -9.43
N GLY A 83 -4.86 -11.82 -10.36
CA GLY A 83 -4.88 -10.44 -10.86
C GLY A 83 -4.20 -10.25 -12.21
N SER A 84 -3.90 -8.99 -12.52
CA SER A 84 -3.46 -8.53 -13.85
C SER A 84 -2.03 -7.99 -13.90
N HIS A 85 -1.37 -7.80 -12.75
CA HIS A 85 -0.01 -7.25 -12.71
C HIS A 85 1.03 -8.36 -12.55
N ASN A 86 2.01 -8.38 -13.44
CA ASN A 86 3.14 -9.27 -13.30
C ASN A 86 4.02 -8.82 -12.14
N ALA A 87 4.44 -9.78 -11.31
CA ALA A 87 5.36 -9.53 -10.22
C ALA A 87 6.42 -10.63 -10.13
N THR A 88 7.60 -10.27 -9.60
CA THR A 88 8.62 -11.24 -9.19
C THR A 88 8.80 -11.16 -7.68
N ILE A 89 8.76 -12.30 -7.00
CA ILE A 89 9.01 -12.37 -5.57
C ILE A 89 10.51 -12.15 -5.33
N ASN A 90 10.87 -11.07 -4.67
CA ASN A 90 12.26 -10.75 -4.34
C ASN A 90 12.66 -11.33 -2.99
N ARG A 91 11.71 -11.33 -2.04
CA ARG A 91 11.98 -11.71 -0.65
C ARG A 91 10.72 -12.23 0.02
N VAL A 92 10.85 -13.29 0.80
CA VAL A 92 9.77 -13.78 1.68
C VAL A 92 10.27 -13.72 3.12
N THR A 93 9.63 -12.91 3.96
CA THR A 93 10.03 -12.71 5.36
C THR A 93 8.92 -13.17 6.30
N PHE A 94 9.25 -14.09 7.20
CA PHE A 94 8.32 -14.53 8.24
C PHE A 94 8.04 -13.43 9.26
N ALA A 95 6.77 -13.16 9.53
CA ALA A 95 6.30 -12.16 10.48
C ALA A 95 5.26 -12.76 11.46
N GLY A 96 5.51 -13.98 11.94
CA GLY A 96 4.60 -14.68 12.84
C GLY A 96 3.42 -15.29 12.08
N SER A 97 2.23 -14.71 12.25
CA SER A 97 1.00 -15.16 11.58
C SER A 97 0.86 -14.67 10.13
N SER A 98 1.77 -13.81 9.68
CA SER A 98 1.82 -13.31 8.30
C SER A 98 3.20 -13.51 7.68
N LEU A 99 3.24 -13.44 6.35
CA LEU A 99 4.45 -13.32 5.55
C LEU A 99 4.48 -11.91 4.95
N ARG A 100 5.64 -11.26 5.04
CA ARG A 100 5.92 -10.05 4.27
C ARG A 100 6.68 -10.42 3.01
N VAL A 101 6.07 -10.15 1.88
CA VAL A 101 6.58 -10.54 0.57
C VAL A 101 6.98 -9.29 -0.20
N GLY A 102 8.28 -9.15 -0.49
CA GLY A 102 8.79 -8.13 -1.39
C GLY A 102 8.56 -8.56 -2.83
N LEU A 103 7.98 -7.69 -3.65
CA LEU A 103 7.53 -7.95 -5.01
C LEU A 103 8.10 -6.87 -5.93
N THR A 104 8.85 -7.26 -6.96
CA THR A 104 9.15 -6.35 -8.08
C THR A 104 7.94 -6.29 -9.00
N VAL A 105 7.42 -5.09 -9.25
CA VAL A 105 6.26 -4.82 -10.10
C VAL A 105 6.61 -3.61 -10.97
N GLY A 106 6.71 -3.80 -12.29
CA GLY A 106 7.32 -2.80 -13.17
C GLY A 106 8.70 -2.40 -12.65
N ASP A 107 8.90 -1.09 -12.45
CA ASP A 107 10.15 -0.50 -11.96
C ASP A 107 10.17 -0.23 -10.45
N SER A 108 9.22 -0.81 -9.69
CA SER A 108 9.11 -0.57 -8.24
C SER A 108 9.04 -1.85 -7.42
N ILE A 109 9.35 -1.69 -6.14
CA ILE A 109 9.21 -2.75 -5.14
C ILE A 109 7.96 -2.45 -4.32
N LEU A 110 7.03 -3.39 -4.31
CA LEU A 110 5.91 -3.45 -3.39
C LEU A 110 6.20 -4.43 -2.27
N VAL A 111 5.63 -4.20 -1.10
CA VAL A 111 5.55 -5.17 -0.03
C VAL A 111 4.09 -5.56 0.10
N ALA A 112 3.81 -6.85 -0.01
CA ALA A 112 2.54 -7.46 0.35
C ALA A 112 2.65 -8.10 1.74
N GLU A 113 1.56 -8.11 2.48
CA GLU A 113 1.44 -8.84 3.73
C GLU A 113 0.31 -9.86 3.59
N VAL A 114 0.67 -11.15 3.59
CA VAL A 114 -0.27 -12.24 3.37
C VAL A 114 -0.32 -13.15 4.59
N PRO A 115 -1.43 -13.88 4.85
CA PRO A 115 -1.46 -14.89 5.91
C PRO A 115 -0.33 -15.89 5.75
N ASN A 116 0.21 -16.41 6.84
CA ASN A 116 1.15 -17.52 6.81
C ASN A 116 0.38 -18.83 6.97
N ASP A 117 -0.24 -19.29 5.89
CA ASP A 117 -1.03 -20.52 5.82
C ASP A 117 -0.72 -21.35 4.56
N GLU A 118 -1.44 -22.46 4.37
CA GLU A 118 -1.26 -23.39 3.25
C GLU A 118 -1.35 -22.73 1.86
N THR A 119 -2.10 -21.62 1.73
CA THR A 119 -2.24 -20.90 0.46
C THR A 119 -0.97 -20.15 0.06
N THR A 120 -0.09 -19.88 1.01
CA THR A 120 1.15 -19.10 0.84
C THR A 120 2.42 -19.91 1.11
N ALA A 121 2.28 -21.18 1.49
CA ALA A 121 3.38 -22.04 1.91
C ALA A 121 4.46 -22.23 0.83
N ASN A 122 4.10 -22.05 -0.45
CA ASN A 122 4.97 -22.29 -1.59
C ASN A 122 5.52 -21.00 -2.23
N LEU A 123 5.42 -19.84 -1.56
CA LEU A 123 6.02 -18.61 -2.08
C LEU A 123 7.54 -18.66 -1.94
N VAL A 124 8.25 -18.53 -3.06
CA VAL A 124 9.72 -18.63 -3.11
C VAL A 124 10.33 -17.40 -3.79
N GLU A 125 11.50 -16.97 -3.32
CA GLU A 125 12.29 -15.93 -3.97
C GLU A 125 12.65 -16.30 -5.42
N GLY A 126 12.60 -15.33 -6.33
CA GLY A 126 12.78 -15.51 -7.77
C GLY A 126 11.52 -16.00 -8.51
N GLN A 127 10.46 -16.41 -7.80
CA GLN A 127 9.22 -16.86 -8.43
C GLN A 127 8.51 -15.70 -9.13
N LYS A 128 8.12 -15.92 -10.39
CA LYS A 128 7.19 -15.04 -11.10
C LYS A 128 5.76 -15.36 -10.69
N THR A 129 4.95 -14.33 -10.49
CA THR A 129 3.55 -14.44 -10.06
C THR A 129 2.73 -13.30 -10.63
N MET A 130 1.41 -13.37 -10.44
CA MET A 130 0.50 -12.27 -10.69
C MET A 130 0.07 -11.66 -9.36
N ILE A 131 -0.19 -10.35 -9.34
CA ILE A 131 -0.79 -9.68 -8.20
C ILE A 131 -2.02 -8.89 -8.58
N ASP A 132 -2.91 -8.76 -7.59
CA ASP A 132 -4.08 -7.90 -7.63
C ASP A 132 -3.98 -6.88 -6.50
N VAL A 133 -4.27 -5.62 -6.81
CA VAL A 133 -4.32 -4.53 -5.83
C VAL A 133 -5.76 -4.07 -5.75
N LEU A 134 -6.38 -4.29 -4.59
CA LEU A 134 -7.78 -3.93 -4.41
C LEU A 134 -7.97 -2.41 -4.54
N PRO A 135 -9.07 -1.92 -5.14
CA PRO A 135 -9.31 -0.48 -5.29
C PRO A 135 -9.28 0.30 -3.97
N ASP A 136 -9.74 -0.34 -2.89
CA ASP A 136 -9.76 0.25 -1.55
C ASP A 136 -8.42 0.14 -0.81
N ALA A 137 -7.44 -0.58 -1.37
CA ALA A 137 -6.04 -0.58 -0.96
C ALA A 137 -5.38 0.78 -1.23
N VAL A 138 -5.89 1.50 -2.22
CA VAL A 138 -5.27 2.69 -2.79
C VAL A 138 -5.82 3.96 -2.14
N ARG A 139 -4.90 4.83 -1.73
CA ARG A 139 -5.18 6.24 -1.42
C ARG A 139 -4.19 7.11 -2.17
N VAL A 140 -4.66 8.26 -2.62
CA VAL A 140 -3.81 9.27 -3.25
C VAL A 140 -3.79 10.47 -2.34
N LEU A 141 -2.61 10.81 -1.86
CA LEU A 141 -2.36 11.96 -0.99
C LEU A 141 -1.69 13.06 -1.80
N PRO A 142 -2.04 14.34 -1.56
CA PRO A 142 -1.36 15.45 -2.21
C PRO A 142 0.11 15.51 -1.78
N LEU A 143 0.97 15.98 -2.70
CA LEU A 143 2.34 16.37 -2.42
C LEU A 143 2.31 17.83 -1.92
N SER A 144 2.10 18.03 -0.62
CA SER A 144 2.13 19.36 0.00
C SER A 144 3.51 19.99 0.00
#